data_AF-A0A5B0RKC5-F1
#
_entry.id   AF-A0A5B0RKC5-F1
#
_cell.length_a   1.000
_cell.length_b   1.000
_cell.length_c   1.000
_cell.angle_alpha   90.00
_cell.angle_beta   90.00
_cell.angle_gamma   90.00
#
_symmetry.space_group_name_H-M   'P 1'
#
loop_
_entity.id
_entity.type
_entity.pdbx_description
1 polymer ?
#
loop_
_entity_poly.entity_id
_entity_poly.type
_entity_poly.pdbx_seq_one_letter_code
_entity_poly.pdbx_strand_id
1 'polypeptide(L)'
;MMTSHPNISPFSGEASILAERALKLPLYTKLTRKRLVLASSSPRRLKILRDIGINPEVIPSRFEENLDHSSFEDPEFPEGKGLRYAAATASEKAIDVYTRLVVTSPDHPPDLVIAADTVLQTFFPGPGELPKILEKPDSPADQLSMLEELMNAPPETRVSAVTGVAIVYPTLASPGYTVKTLGETSRLWFGDVGRESLVA
;
A
#
# COMPACT_ATOMS: atom_id res chain seq x y z
N MET A 1 33.76 -2.70 -15.16
CA MET A 1 32.76 -2.80 -16.24
C MET A 1 31.39 -2.56 -15.62
N MET A 2 30.79 -1.41 -15.91
CA MET A 2 29.47 -1.02 -15.38
C MET A 2 28.39 -1.74 -16.21
N THR A 3 27.59 -2.58 -15.58
CA THR A 3 26.40 -3.17 -16.20
C THR A 3 25.22 -2.22 -16.02
N SER A 4 24.95 -1.43 -17.06
CA SER A 4 23.76 -0.61 -17.20
C SER A 4 22.51 -1.46 -17.08
N HIS A 5 21.64 -1.13 -16.12
CA HIS A 5 20.31 -1.71 -16.03
C HIS A 5 19.49 -1.24 -17.24
N PRO A 6 18.72 -2.10 -17.92
CA PRO A 6 17.94 -1.67 -19.06
C PRO A 6 16.82 -0.76 -18.56
N ASN A 7 16.84 0.46 -19.08
CA ASN A 7 15.77 1.45 -18.99
C ASN A 7 14.46 0.79 -19.43
N ILE A 8 13.50 0.63 -18.52
CA ILE A 8 12.15 0.13 -18.83
C ILE A 8 11.48 1.20 -19.69
N SER A 9 11.19 0.86 -20.95
CA SER A 9 10.60 1.77 -21.93
C SER A 9 9.23 2.30 -21.47
N PRO A 10 8.85 3.53 -21.88
CA PRO A 10 7.52 4.05 -21.60
C PRO A 10 6.46 3.18 -22.29
N PHE A 11 5.43 2.78 -21.55
CA PHE A 11 4.26 2.10 -22.10
C PHE A 11 3.60 3.02 -23.13
N SER A 12 3.76 2.71 -24.42
CA SER A 12 2.90 3.26 -25.48
C SER A 12 1.52 2.63 -25.36
N GLY A 13 0.47 3.45 -25.27
CA GLY A 13 -0.90 3.13 -24.84
C GLY A 13 -1.71 2.09 -25.64
N GLU A 14 -1.07 1.14 -26.33
CA GLU A 14 -1.74 0.04 -27.06
C GLU A 14 -1.65 -1.32 -26.36
N ALA A 15 -0.74 -1.50 -25.39
CA ALA A 15 -0.61 -2.77 -24.68
C ALA A 15 -1.77 -2.98 -23.70
N SER A 16 -2.47 -4.11 -23.83
CA SER A 16 -3.52 -4.52 -22.90
C SER A 16 -2.98 -4.57 -21.47
N ILE A 17 -3.66 -3.89 -20.53
CA ILE A 17 -3.39 -4.02 -19.09
C ILE A 17 -3.78 -5.40 -18.55
N LEU A 18 -4.44 -6.23 -19.36
CA LEU A 18 -4.84 -7.58 -19.01
C LEU A 18 -3.89 -8.57 -19.66
N ALA A 19 -3.35 -9.49 -18.87
CA ALA A 19 -2.60 -10.64 -19.38
C ALA A 19 -3.53 -11.60 -20.12
N GLU A 20 -3.03 -12.30 -21.14
CA GLU A 20 -3.80 -13.31 -21.89
C GLU A 20 -4.36 -14.42 -20.98
N ARG A 21 -3.64 -14.73 -19.90
CA ARG A 21 -4.02 -15.70 -18.87
C ARG A 21 -5.05 -15.17 -17.85
N ALA A 22 -5.47 -13.91 -17.94
CA ALA A 22 -6.45 -13.35 -17.01
C ALA A 22 -7.78 -14.09 -17.12
N LEU A 23 -8.43 -14.36 -15.98
CA LEU A 23 -9.76 -14.97 -15.96
C LEU A 23 -10.75 -14.06 -16.71
N LYS A 24 -11.79 -14.62 -17.35
CA LYS A 24 -12.83 -13.81 -18.03
C LYS A 24 -13.90 -13.34 -17.05
N LEU A 25 -13.51 -12.53 -16.06
CA LEU A 25 -14.42 -11.93 -15.09
C LEU A 25 -14.99 -10.59 -15.61
N PRO A 26 -16.23 -10.19 -15.21
CA PRO A 26 -16.84 -8.92 -15.61
C PRO A 26 -15.96 -7.69 -15.32
N LEU A 27 -15.15 -7.77 -14.26
CA LEU A 27 -14.16 -6.75 -13.91
C LEU A 27 -13.17 -6.48 -15.04
N TYR A 28 -12.61 -7.52 -15.65
CA TYR A 28 -11.58 -7.35 -16.69
C TYR A 28 -12.16 -6.78 -17.98
N THR A 29 -13.40 -7.12 -18.33
CA THR A 29 -14.10 -6.45 -19.43
C THR A 29 -14.19 -4.93 -19.20
N LYS A 30 -14.46 -4.49 -17.96
CA LYS A 30 -14.50 -3.05 -17.62
C LYS A 30 -13.13 -2.38 -17.63
N LEU A 31 -12.07 -3.12 -17.34
CA LEU A 31 -10.68 -2.66 -17.36
C LEU A 31 -10.07 -2.68 -18.77
N THR A 32 -10.71 -3.31 -19.75
CA THR A 32 -10.20 -3.38 -21.12
C THR A 32 -10.07 -1.97 -21.70
N ARG A 33 -8.89 -1.65 -22.26
CA ARG A 33 -8.53 -0.31 -22.79
C ARG A 33 -8.52 0.82 -21.75
N LYS A 34 -8.40 0.50 -20.46
CA LYS A 34 -8.22 1.49 -19.40
C LYS A 34 -6.74 1.70 -19.08
N ARG A 35 -6.32 2.95 -18.89
CA ARG A 35 -4.99 3.29 -18.36
C ARG A 35 -5.00 3.15 -16.85
N LEU A 36 -4.43 2.05 -16.35
CA LEU A 36 -4.34 1.74 -14.93
C LEU A 36 -2.91 1.98 -14.43
N VAL A 37 -2.79 2.83 -13.41
CA VAL A 37 -1.52 3.22 -12.80
C VAL A 37 -1.43 2.65 -11.39
N LEU A 38 -0.31 2.03 -11.05
CA LEU A 38 0.07 1.66 -9.70
C LEU A 38 0.96 2.76 -9.10
N ALA A 39 0.43 3.46 -8.10
CA ALA A 39 1.07 4.52 -7.34
C ALA A 39 2.04 3.98 -6.26
N SER A 40 2.92 3.05 -6.61
CA SER A 40 3.79 2.37 -5.66
C SER A 40 5.06 1.84 -6.31
N SER A 41 6.22 2.04 -5.67
CA SER A 41 7.51 1.45 -6.06
C SER A 41 7.69 -0.02 -5.62
N SER A 42 6.80 -0.55 -4.76
CA SER A 42 6.92 -1.91 -4.21
C SER A 42 6.85 -3.00 -5.30
N PRO A 43 7.92 -3.80 -5.49
CA PRO A 43 7.91 -4.92 -6.43
C PRO A 43 6.88 -6.00 -6.05
N ARG A 44 6.64 -6.19 -4.74
CA ARG A 44 5.64 -7.16 -4.23
C ARG A 44 4.23 -6.79 -4.68
N ARG A 45 3.84 -5.51 -4.61
CA ARG A 45 2.52 -5.04 -5.03
C ARG A 45 2.31 -5.17 -6.55
N LEU A 46 3.34 -4.85 -7.33
CA LEU A 46 3.32 -5.08 -8.78
C LEU A 46 3.15 -6.56 -9.10
N LYS A 47 3.88 -7.44 -8.41
CA LYS A 47 3.78 -8.89 -8.60
C LYS A 47 2.37 -9.39 -8.29
N ILE A 48 1.75 -8.96 -7.19
CA ILE A 48 0.38 -9.35 -6.82
C ILE A 48 -0.62 -8.99 -7.93
N LEU A 49 -0.57 -7.76 -8.46
CA LEU A 49 -1.44 -7.35 -9.56
C LEU A 49 -1.20 -8.18 -10.83
N ARG A 50 0.06 -8.43 -11.18
CA ARG A 50 0.42 -9.25 -12.34
C ARG A 50 -0.02 -10.71 -12.20
N ASP A 51 0.05 -11.26 -10.99
CA ASP A 51 -0.36 -12.62 -10.68
C ASP A 51 -1.85 -12.83 -10.94
N ILE A 52 -2.68 -11.82 -10.64
CA ILE A 52 -4.11 -11.79 -10.97
C ILE A 52 -4.40 -11.27 -12.40
N GLY A 53 -3.38 -11.16 -13.25
CA GLY A 53 -3.53 -10.80 -14.66
C GLY A 53 -3.67 -9.31 -14.96
N ILE A 54 -3.37 -8.42 -14.01
CA ILE A 54 -3.37 -6.96 -14.20
C ILE A 54 -1.93 -6.46 -14.31
N ASN A 55 -1.58 -5.82 -15.42
CA ASN A 55 -0.26 -5.26 -15.68
C ASN A 55 -0.33 -3.72 -15.70
N PRO A 56 -0.23 -3.05 -14.54
CA PRO A 56 -0.32 -1.60 -14.44
C PRO A 56 0.94 -0.90 -14.99
N GLU A 57 0.76 0.35 -15.39
CA GLU A 57 1.87 1.32 -15.45
C GLU A 57 2.32 1.65 -14.02
N VAL A 58 3.62 1.71 -13.75
CA VAL A 58 4.14 1.95 -12.38
C VAL A 58 4.66 3.37 -12.28
N ILE A 59 4.00 4.20 -11.50
CA ILE A 59 4.41 5.59 -11.23
C ILE A 59 4.37 5.81 -9.72
N PRO A 60 5.52 5.77 -9.02
CA PRO A 60 5.55 6.00 -7.58
C PRO A 60 4.99 7.38 -7.20
N SER A 61 4.34 7.44 -6.03
CA SER A 61 3.92 8.70 -5.43
C SER A 61 5.12 9.49 -4.89
N ARG A 62 4.96 10.81 -4.84
CA ARG A 62 5.88 11.77 -4.21
C ARG A 62 5.38 12.28 -2.86
N PHE A 63 4.25 11.78 -2.38
CA PHE A 63 3.69 12.14 -1.08
C PHE A 63 4.66 11.76 0.05
N GLU A 64 5.01 12.72 0.90
CA GLU A 64 5.78 12.46 2.12
C GLU A 64 4.83 11.82 3.14
N GLU A 65 5.14 10.61 3.60
CA GLU A 65 4.28 9.80 4.48
C GLU A 65 4.27 10.35 5.92
N ASN A 66 3.85 11.61 6.09
CA ASN A 66 4.00 12.40 7.30
C ASN A 66 2.66 12.76 7.96
N LEU A 67 1.59 12.00 7.66
CA LEU A 67 0.30 12.17 8.32
C LEU A 67 0.47 11.93 9.83
N ASP A 68 -0.13 12.81 10.63
CA ASP A 68 -0.09 12.69 12.08
C ASP A 68 -0.95 11.50 12.53
N HIS A 69 -0.30 10.54 13.19
CA HIS A 69 -0.96 9.34 13.73
C HIS A 69 -2.06 9.67 14.72
N SER A 70 -1.92 10.75 15.49
CA SER A 70 -2.90 11.13 16.52
C SER A 70 -4.25 11.51 15.90
N SER A 71 -4.24 12.00 14.65
CA SER A 71 -5.44 12.37 13.89
C SER A 71 -6.33 11.18 13.52
N PHE A 72 -5.85 9.94 13.71
CA PHE A 72 -6.59 8.72 13.40
C PHE A 72 -7.05 7.96 14.64
N GLU A 73 -6.92 8.56 15.83
CA GLU A 73 -7.44 8.00 17.06
C GLU A 73 -8.97 8.10 17.11
N ASP A 74 -9.59 7.04 17.63
CA ASP A 74 -11.04 6.96 17.82
C ASP A 74 -11.28 6.25 19.15
N PRO A 75 -11.75 6.95 20.18
CA PRO A 75 -12.01 6.35 21.49
C PRO A 75 -13.06 5.24 21.46
N GLU A 76 -14.00 5.28 20.51
CA GLU A 76 -15.06 4.27 20.39
C GLU A 76 -14.57 3.01 19.67
N PHE A 77 -13.63 3.17 18.71
CA PHE A 77 -13.06 2.08 17.92
C PHE A 77 -11.53 2.23 17.75
N PRO A 78 -10.76 2.04 18.83
CA PRO A 78 -9.32 2.29 18.85
C PRO A 78 -8.54 1.32 17.95
N GLU A 79 -8.98 0.06 17.81
CA GLU A 79 -8.34 -0.95 16.96
C GLU A 79 -8.34 -0.59 15.47
N GLY A 80 -9.21 0.32 15.05
CA GLY A 80 -9.30 0.81 13.67
C GLY A 80 -8.24 1.84 13.28
N LYS A 81 -7.40 2.31 14.20
CA LYS A 81 -6.43 3.40 13.98
C LYS A 81 -5.54 3.17 12.75
N GLY A 82 -4.90 2.02 12.69
CA GLY A 82 -3.98 1.64 11.62
C GLY A 82 -4.69 1.49 10.27
N LEU A 83 -5.95 1.08 10.26
CA LEU A 83 -6.74 0.99 9.03
C LEU A 83 -7.08 2.37 8.48
N ARG A 84 -7.52 3.28 9.37
CA ARG A 84 -7.80 4.68 9.00
C ARG A 84 -6.52 5.36 8.50
N TYR A 85 -5.42 5.21 9.22
CA TYR A 85 -4.11 5.75 8.84
C TYR A 85 -3.66 5.21 7.49
N ALA A 86 -3.58 3.88 7.31
CA ALA A 86 -3.12 3.28 6.07
C ALA A 86 -4.03 3.63 4.88
N ALA A 87 -5.35 3.69 5.07
CA ALA A 87 -6.27 4.10 4.02
C ALA A 87 -6.09 5.58 3.62
N ALA A 88 -5.84 6.47 4.59
CA ALA A 88 -5.56 7.88 4.32
C ALA A 88 -4.22 8.06 3.61
N THR A 89 -3.15 7.42 4.10
CA THR A 89 -1.82 7.43 3.46
C THR A 89 -1.89 6.88 2.03
N ALA A 90 -2.60 5.78 1.81
CA ALA A 90 -2.83 5.26 0.46
C ALA A 90 -3.61 6.25 -0.42
N SER A 91 -4.61 6.94 0.14
CA SER A 91 -5.40 7.94 -0.59
C SER A 91 -4.53 9.09 -1.07
N GLU A 92 -3.72 9.68 -0.19
CA GLU A 92 -2.80 10.76 -0.54
C GLU A 92 -1.79 10.32 -1.61
N LYS A 93 -1.25 9.10 -1.51
CA LYS A 93 -0.37 8.53 -2.54
C LYS A 93 -1.05 8.44 -3.91
N ALA A 94 -2.29 7.98 -3.96
CA ALA A 94 -3.04 7.87 -5.20
C ALA A 94 -3.45 9.24 -5.76
N ILE A 95 -3.85 10.18 -4.90
CA ILE A 95 -4.24 11.54 -5.27
C ILE A 95 -3.05 12.30 -5.85
N ASP A 96 -1.86 12.24 -5.23
CA ASP A 96 -0.63 12.84 -5.78
C ASP A 96 -0.38 12.38 -7.22
N VAL A 97 -0.40 11.06 -7.45
CA VAL A 97 -0.13 10.51 -8.79
C VAL A 97 -1.24 10.90 -9.76
N TYR A 98 -2.51 10.80 -9.36
CA TYR A 98 -3.65 11.14 -10.22
C TYR A 98 -3.61 12.62 -10.65
N THR A 99 -3.57 13.53 -9.67
CA THR A 99 -3.60 14.99 -9.92
C THR A 99 -2.40 15.45 -10.73
N ARG A 100 -1.20 14.93 -10.42
CA ARG A 100 0.01 15.22 -11.18
C ARG A 100 -0.09 14.74 -12.62
N LEU A 101 -0.64 13.55 -12.88
CA LEU A 101 -0.79 13.04 -14.25
C LEU A 101 -1.86 13.76 -15.05
N VAL A 102 -2.96 14.17 -14.41
CA VAL A 102 -3.98 15.01 -15.06
C VAL A 102 -3.38 16.34 -15.53
N VAL A 103 -2.50 16.95 -14.74
CA VAL A 103 -1.84 18.21 -15.10
C VAL A 103 -0.72 18.01 -16.13
N THR A 104 0.11 16.98 -15.96
CA THR A 104 1.31 16.77 -16.79
C THR A 104 1.05 15.99 -18.08
N SER A 105 -0.10 15.33 -18.21
CA SER A 105 -0.50 14.55 -19.40
C SER A 105 -2.01 14.67 -19.64
N PRO A 106 -2.55 15.88 -19.89
CA PRO A 106 -3.99 16.14 -19.97
C PRO A 106 -4.69 15.41 -21.13
N ASP A 107 -3.97 15.08 -22.20
CA ASP A 107 -4.52 14.34 -23.34
C ASP A 107 -4.65 12.84 -23.06
N HIS A 108 -3.96 12.34 -22.03
CA HIS A 108 -3.91 10.94 -21.67
C HIS A 108 -3.93 10.73 -20.15
N PRO A 109 -4.94 11.22 -19.41
CA PRO A 109 -4.99 11.06 -17.96
C PRO A 109 -5.21 9.59 -17.58
N PRO A 110 -4.86 9.17 -16.35
CA PRO A 110 -5.16 7.81 -15.89
C PRO A 110 -6.67 7.61 -15.72
N ASP A 111 -7.18 6.47 -16.17
CA ASP A 111 -8.56 6.04 -15.88
C ASP A 111 -8.71 5.55 -14.45
N LEU A 112 -7.62 4.99 -13.90
CA LEU A 112 -7.59 4.41 -12.56
C LEU A 112 -6.19 4.52 -11.97
N VAL A 113 -6.08 5.02 -10.74
CA VAL A 113 -4.83 4.99 -9.95
C VAL A 113 -5.07 4.15 -8.71
N ILE A 114 -4.20 3.17 -8.47
CA ILE A 114 -4.24 2.31 -7.29
C ILE A 114 -3.02 2.61 -6.44
N ALA A 115 -3.21 2.92 -5.17
CA ALA A 115 -2.15 2.97 -4.16
C ALA A 115 -2.47 2.01 -3.02
N ALA A 116 -1.42 1.63 -2.28
CA ALA A 116 -1.60 0.89 -1.05
C ALA A 116 -0.56 1.32 -0.03
N ASP A 117 -0.95 1.26 1.23
CA ASP A 117 -0.10 1.50 2.37
C ASP A 117 -0.24 0.34 3.36
N THR A 118 0.86 -0.07 3.98
CA THR A 118 0.89 -1.22 4.88
C THR A 118 1.67 -0.85 6.12
N VAL A 119 1.03 -0.94 7.28
CA VAL A 119 1.61 -0.65 8.58
C VAL A 119 1.43 -1.83 9.52
N LEU A 120 2.27 -1.92 10.55
CA LEU A 120 2.05 -2.82 11.67
C LEU A 120 1.37 -2.05 12.80
N GLN A 121 0.42 -2.68 13.48
CA GLN A 121 -0.24 -2.12 14.67
C GLN A 121 -0.25 -3.14 15.80
N THR A 122 -0.04 -2.69 17.04
CA THR A 122 -0.23 -3.52 18.23
C THR A 122 -1.70 -3.90 18.44
N PHE A 123 -1.95 -5.14 18.88
CA PHE A 123 -3.29 -5.75 18.95
C PHE A 123 -4.01 -5.49 20.28
N PHE A 124 -3.32 -5.64 21.43
CA PHE A 124 -3.86 -5.22 22.73
C PHE A 124 -2.98 -4.16 23.37
N PRO A 125 -3.40 -2.89 23.39
CA PRO A 125 -2.91 -1.99 24.42
C PRO A 125 -3.21 -2.57 25.80
N GLY A 126 -2.31 -2.41 26.78
CA GLY A 126 -2.63 -2.69 28.18
C GLY A 126 -3.84 -1.86 28.67
N PRO A 127 -4.41 -2.13 29.85
CA PRO A 127 -5.53 -1.35 30.38
C PRO A 127 -5.21 0.17 30.37
N GLY A 128 -5.95 0.94 29.56
CA GLY A 128 -5.76 2.39 29.42
C GLY A 128 -4.75 2.82 28.35
N GLU A 129 -4.15 1.91 27.60
CA GLU A 129 -3.29 2.23 26.46
C GLU A 129 -4.08 2.29 25.15
N LEU A 130 -3.47 2.88 24.11
CA LEU A 130 -4.02 2.91 22.74
C LEU A 130 -3.16 2.06 21.80
N PRO A 131 -3.75 1.48 20.74
CA PRO A 131 -2.98 0.79 19.71
C PRO A 131 -1.95 1.74 19.10
N LYS A 132 -0.73 1.24 18.92
CA LYS A 132 0.39 1.98 18.35
C LYS A 132 0.71 1.42 16.97
N ILE A 133 0.89 2.33 16.02
CA ILE A 133 1.47 2.00 14.73
C ILE A 133 2.97 1.82 14.95
N LEU A 134 3.53 0.70 14.48
CA LEU A 134 4.96 0.46 14.50
C LEU A 134 5.56 1.04 13.23
N GLU A 135 6.46 2.00 13.42
CA GLU A 135 7.23 2.60 12.35
C GLU A 135 8.30 1.65 11.82
N LYS A 136 8.87 2.01 10.67
CA LYS A 136 10.02 1.26 10.13
C LYS A 136 11.22 1.44 11.07
N PRO A 137 12.02 0.38 11.30
CA PRO A 137 13.20 0.50 12.14
C PRO A 137 14.23 1.44 11.50
N ASP A 138 14.86 2.27 12.32
CA ASP A 138 15.81 3.29 11.87
C ASP A 138 17.23 2.74 11.66
N SER A 139 17.50 1.54 12.17
CA SER A 139 18.80 0.87 12.04
C SER A 139 18.70 -0.66 12.10
N PRO A 140 19.72 -1.40 11.66
CA PRO A 140 19.75 -2.86 11.83
C PRO A 140 19.66 -3.33 13.28
N ALA A 141 20.21 -2.55 14.23
CA ALA A 141 20.13 -2.85 15.65
C ALA A 141 18.71 -2.67 16.19
N ASP A 142 18.04 -1.59 15.78
CA ASP A 142 16.64 -1.31 16.08
C ASP A 142 15.71 -2.37 15.47
N GLN A 143 15.99 -2.77 14.22
CA GLN A 143 15.29 -3.88 13.57
C GLN A 143 15.43 -5.19 14.34
N LEU A 144 16.64 -5.53 14.81
CA LEU A 144 16.85 -6.73 15.60
C LEU A 144 16.10 -6.66 16.93
N SER A 145 16.14 -5.52 17.63
CA SER A 145 15.39 -5.29 18.86
C SER A 145 13.88 -5.46 18.63
N MET A 146 13.34 -4.86 17.57
CA MET A 146 11.94 -4.98 17.20
C MET A 146 11.55 -6.45 16.90
N LEU A 147 12.40 -7.21 16.20
CA LEU A 147 12.13 -8.62 15.92
C LEU A 147 12.21 -9.48 17.19
N GLU A 148 13.19 -9.24 18.07
CA GLU A 148 13.32 -9.91 19.37
C GLU A 148 12.10 -9.62 20.26
N GLU A 149 11.60 -8.39 20.27
CA GLU A 149 10.37 -7.99 20.97
C GLU A 149 9.14 -8.70 20.40
N LEU A 150 8.97 -8.72 19.08
CA LEU A 150 7.83 -9.37 18.43
C LEU A 150 7.82 -10.89 18.62
N MET A 151 8.99 -11.51 18.69
CA MET A 151 9.15 -12.95 18.93
C MET A 151 8.84 -13.33 20.38
N ASN A 152 9.35 -12.56 21.34
CA ASN A 152 9.13 -12.80 22.77
C ASN A 152 7.83 -12.16 23.28
N ALA A 153 7.08 -11.47 22.42
CA ALA A 153 5.85 -10.79 22.75
C ALA A 153 4.85 -11.79 23.36
N PRO A 154 4.36 -11.55 24.59
CA PRO A 154 3.26 -12.34 25.11
C PRO A 154 2.01 -12.17 24.22
N PRO A 155 1.02 -13.07 24.31
CA PRO A 155 -0.15 -13.08 23.43
C PRO A 155 -0.90 -11.75 23.28
N GLU A 156 -0.80 -10.87 24.27
CA GLU A 156 -1.34 -9.52 24.33
C GLU A 156 -0.58 -8.50 23.45
N THR A 157 0.73 -8.62 23.23
CA THR A 157 1.53 -7.66 22.42
C THR A 157 1.68 -8.07 20.95
N ARG A 158 0.83 -8.98 20.48
CA ARG A 158 0.77 -9.39 19.07
C ARG A 158 0.53 -8.20 18.16
N VAL A 159 1.00 -8.31 16.92
CA VAL A 159 0.81 -7.27 15.89
C VAL A 159 -0.14 -7.73 14.80
N SER A 160 -0.75 -6.75 14.15
CA SER A 160 -1.50 -6.94 12.92
C SER A 160 -0.85 -6.16 11.79
N ALA A 161 -0.68 -6.80 10.65
CA ALA A 161 -0.42 -6.11 9.40
C ALA A 161 -1.73 -5.54 8.87
N VAL A 162 -1.79 -4.23 8.77
CA VAL A 162 -2.95 -3.50 8.25
C VAL A 162 -2.57 -2.93 6.91
N THR A 163 -3.35 -3.23 5.88
CA THR A 163 -3.16 -2.66 4.54
C THR A 163 -4.37 -1.85 4.15
N GLY A 164 -4.17 -0.54 3.93
CA GLY A 164 -5.13 0.32 3.27
C GLY A 164 -4.85 0.36 1.76
N VAL A 165 -5.88 0.25 0.94
CA VAL A 165 -5.80 0.40 -0.52
C VAL A 165 -6.72 1.53 -0.92
N ALA A 166 -6.23 2.43 -1.76
CA ALA A 166 -7.00 3.51 -2.34
C ALA A 166 -7.06 3.37 -3.85
N ILE A 167 -8.24 3.62 -4.40
CA ILE A 167 -8.54 3.61 -5.82
C ILE A 167 -9.09 5.00 -6.19
N VAL A 168 -8.39 5.71 -7.08
CA VAL A 168 -8.76 7.03 -7.57
C VAL A 168 -9.15 6.95 -9.04
N TYR A 169 -10.30 7.52 -9.39
CA TYR A 169 -10.83 7.54 -10.76
C TYR A 169 -11.60 8.85 -11.04
N PRO A 170 -11.65 9.32 -12.30
CA PRO A 170 -12.32 10.56 -12.66
C PRO A 170 -13.83 10.53 -12.39
N THR A 171 -14.38 11.66 -11.98
CA THR A 171 -15.84 11.90 -11.88
C THR A 171 -16.19 13.34 -12.28
N LEU A 172 -17.47 13.59 -12.55
CA LEU A 172 -17.95 14.93 -12.93
C LEU A 172 -18.13 15.87 -11.72
N ALA A 173 -18.05 15.35 -10.50
CA ALA A 173 -18.19 16.14 -9.28
C ALA A 173 -16.82 16.71 -8.87
N SER A 174 -16.80 17.92 -8.30
CA SER A 174 -15.60 18.49 -7.68
C SER A 174 -15.03 17.52 -6.63
N PRO A 175 -13.70 17.25 -6.59
CA PRO A 175 -12.60 17.92 -7.31
C PRO A 175 -12.26 17.36 -8.71
N GLY A 176 -13.14 16.57 -9.32
CA GLY A 176 -12.94 15.93 -10.62
C GLY A 176 -12.55 14.46 -10.53
N TYR A 177 -12.48 13.91 -9.32
CA TYR A 177 -12.20 12.50 -9.06
C TYR A 177 -12.94 12.00 -7.82
N THR A 178 -13.01 10.68 -7.70
CA THR A 178 -13.49 10.00 -6.51
C THR A 178 -12.41 9.08 -5.99
N VAL A 179 -12.31 9.02 -4.66
CA VAL A 179 -11.45 8.09 -3.94
C VAL A 179 -12.35 7.01 -3.32
N LYS A 180 -12.00 5.75 -3.57
CA LYS A 180 -12.58 4.60 -2.87
C LYS A 180 -11.49 3.89 -2.12
N THR A 181 -11.72 3.64 -0.83
CA THR A 181 -10.79 2.90 0.01
C THR A 181 -11.38 1.56 0.40
N LEU A 182 -10.49 0.60 0.59
CA LEU A 182 -10.75 -0.64 1.28
C LEU A 182 -9.52 -0.94 2.14
N GLY A 183 -9.64 -1.84 3.10
CA GLY A 183 -8.44 -2.37 3.72
C GLY A 183 -8.69 -3.67 4.44
N GLU A 184 -7.58 -4.28 4.80
CA GLU A 184 -7.52 -5.64 5.32
C GLU A 184 -6.55 -5.68 6.49
N THR A 185 -6.92 -6.43 7.52
CA THR A 185 -6.12 -6.61 8.74
C THR A 185 -5.81 -8.08 8.92
N SER A 186 -4.52 -8.43 8.89
CA SER A 186 -4.03 -9.78 9.13
C SER A 186 -3.27 -9.82 10.45
N ARG A 187 -3.71 -10.67 11.39
CA ARG A 187 -2.98 -10.91 12.64
C ARG A 187 -1.74 -11.74 12.35
N LEU A 188 -0.63 -11.39 12.99
CA LEU A 188 0.66 -12.06 12.81
C LEU A 188 1.09 -12.73 14.12
N TRP A 189 1.67 -13.92 14.00
CA TRP A 189 2.29 -14.66 15.08
C TRP A 189 3.73 -14.96 14.70
N PHE A 190 4.66 -14.46 15.50
CA PHE A 190 6.07 -14.76 15.34
C PHE A 190 6.35 -16.08 16.07
N GLY A 191 7.03 -16.99 15.37
CA GLY A 191 7.47 -18.25 15.97
C GLY A 191 8.66 -18.00 16.89
N ASP A 192 8.81 -18.86 17.89
CA ASP A 192 10.01 -18.92 18.71
C ASP A 192 11.16 -19.47 17.86
N VAL A 193 12.01 -18.57 17.36
CA VAL A 193 13.20 -18.89 16.57
C VAL A 193 14.41 -18.43 17.36
N GLY A 194 15.45 -19.26 17.49
CA GLY A 194 16.65 -18.83 18.20
C GLY A 194 17.23 -17.55 17.57
N ARG A 195 17.89 -16.72 18.39
CA ARG A 195 18.42 -15.40 17.97
C ARG A 195 19.28 -15.49 16.71
N GLU A 196 19.99 -16.60 16.52
CA GLU A 196 20.78 -16.91 15.33
C GLU A 196 19.97 -16.83 14.03
N SER A 197 18.67 -17.12 14.08
CA SER A 197 17.74 -17.04 12.94
C SER A 197 17.31 -15.60 12.63
N LEU A 198 17.41 -14.68 13.59
CA LEU A 198 17.07 -13.26 13.38
C LEU A 198 18.22 -12.45 12.77
N VAL A 199 19.45 -12.95 12.88
CA VAL A 199 20.68 -12.30 12.39
C VAL A 199 21.20 -12.91 11.07
N ALA A 200 20.56 -13.96 10.57
CA ALA A 200 20.90 -14.67 9.33
C ALA A 200 20.43 -13.92 8.08
#